data_AF-H2MPL3-F1
#
_entry.id   AF-H2MPL3-F1
#
_cell.length_a   1.000
_cell.length_b   1.000
_cell.length_c   1.000
_cell.angle_alpha   90.00
_cell.angle_beta   90.00
_cell.angle_gamma   90.00
#
_symmetry.space_group_name_H-M   'P 1'
#
loop_
_entity.id
_entity.type
_entity.pdbx_description
1 polymer ?
#
loop_
_entity_poly.entity_id
_entity_poly.type
_entity_poly.pdbx_seq_one_letter_code
_entity_poly.pdbx_strand_id
1 'polypeptide(L)'
;MLRPQKDICPEDTAVQAEIVDVHNAFRRAVEPPAADMLMMSYSEELAVSAQAWVDKCVLDHGPPSSRMLNGYELGENLFYSTSPMLWKSIINAWYKEVSHFAFPNASTNGKPVGHYTQVVWNSSYKVGCGVTLCSNNIYLYGCHYYRAGNFKRWPPYKVGTPCASCPNDCVDKLCTNPCPYINRFLNCPAMKALGGCQNPRVSSWCPASCKCSSEIIPVY
;
A
#
# COMPACT_ATOMS: atom_id res chain seq x y z
N MET A 1 -5.03 24.12 18.02
CA MET A 1 -4.22 23.57 16.90
C MET A 1 -4.58 24.33 15.65
N LEU A 2 -3.60 24.89 14.92
CA LEU A 2 -3.82 25.56 13.65
C LEU A 2 -4.18 24.48 12.61
N ARG A 3 -5.36 24.57 12.00
CA ARG A 3 -5.75 23.63 10.95
C ARG A 3 -4.84 23.84 9.72
N PRO A 4 -4.38 22.76 9.06
CA PRO A 4 -3.62 22.86 7.81
C PRO A 4 -4.42 23.63 6.74
N GLN A 5 -3.72 24.17 5.74
CA GLN A 5 -4.35 24.83 4.59
C GLN A 5 -5.32 23.86 3.89
N LYS A 6 -6.49 24.33 3.46
CA LYS A 6 -7.56 23.49 2.90
C LYS A 6 -7.06 22.52 1.81
N ASP A 7 -6.15 22.99 0.97
CA ASP A 7 -5.62 22.27 -0.19
C ASP A 7 -4.69 21.10 0.15
N ILE A 8 -4.35 20.90 1.44
CA ILE A 8 -3.54 19.77 1.91
C ILE A 8 -4.29 18.86 2.89
N CYS A 9 -5.52 19.20 3.27
CA CYS A 9 -6.32 18.44 4.22
C CYS A 9 -6.93 17.19 3.54
N PRO A 10 -6.59 15.96 3.97
CA PRO A 10 -7.11 14.72 3.39
C PRO A 10 -8.58 14.43 3.74
N GLU A 11 -9.26 15.35 4.43
CA GLU A 11 -10.73 15.39 4.58
C GLU A 11 -11.43 15.97 3.32
N ASP A 12 -10.71 16.73 2.49
CA ASP A 12 -11.25 17.27 1.25
C ASP A 12 -11.25 16.19 0.16
N THR A 13 -12.42 15.86 -0.37
CA THR A 13 -12.59 14.85 -1.43
C THR A 13 -11.73 15.08 -2.67
N ALA A 14 -11.40 16.34 -2.99
CA ALA A 14 -10.49 16.64 -4.11
C ALA A 14 -9.05 16.23 -3.79
N VAL A 15 -8.61 16.40 -2.55
CA VAL A 15 -7.30 15.94 -2.06
C VAL A 15 -7.24 14.42 -2.02
N GLN A 16 -8.31 13.78 -1.56
CA GLN A 16 -8.44 12.32 -1.56
C GLN A 16 -8.34 11.74 -2.98
N ALA A 17 -9.03 12.37 -3.94
CA ALA A 17 -8.96 12.00 -5.35
C ALA A 17 -7.53 12.18 -5.89
N GLU A 18 -6.87 13.32 -5.62
CA GLU A 18 -5.46 13.53 -6.03
C GLU A 18 -4.54 12.42 -5.49
N ILE A 19 -4.66 12.07 -4.20
CA ILE A 19 -3.86 11.01 -3.59
C ILE A 19 -4.03 9.71 -4.37
N VAL A 20 -5.27 9.28 -4.59
CA VAL A 20 -5.58 8.02 -5.29
C VAL A 20 -5.11 8.05 -6.74
N ASP A 21 -5.37 9.15 -7.45
CA ASP A 21 -5.04 9.28 -8.87
C ASP A 21 -3.54 9.25 -9.11
N VAL A 22 -2.76 9.92 -8.26
CA VAL A 22 -1.29 9.92 -8.36
C VAL A 22 -0.73 8.52 -8.06
N HIS A 23 -1.24 7.83 -7.04
CA HIS A 23 -0.84 6.44 -6.77
C HIS A 23 -1.16 5.54 -7.96
N ASN A 24 -2.39 5.59 -8.48
CA ASN A 24 -2.81 4.75 -9.59
C ASN A 24 -2.05 5.07 -10.89
N ALA A 25 -1.72 6.34 -11.15
CA ALA A 25 -0.87 6.72 -12.29
C ALA A 25 0.51 6.04 -12.20
N PHE A 26 1.15 6.06 -11.03
CA PHE A 26 2.42 5.37 -10.82
C PHE A 26 2.31 3.85 -10.93
N ARG A 27 1.27 3.26 -10.35
CA ARG A 27 1.01 1.81 -10.40
C ARG A 27 0.82 1.30 -11.83
N ARG A 28 0.23 2.09 -12.73
CA ARG A 28 0.08 1.77 -14.16
C ARG A 28 1.37 1.87 -14.97
N ALA A 29 2.32 2.66 -14.49
CA ALA A 29 3.53 3.06 -15.20
C ALA A 29 4.80 2.34 -14.71
N VAL A 30 4.65 1.31 -13.86
CA VAL A 30 5.78 0.55 -13.35
C VAL A 30 6.54 -0.16 -14.48
N GLU A 31 7.87 -0.19 -14.33
CA GLU A 31 8.79 -0.95 -15.17
C GLU A 31 9.63 -1.85 -14.25
N PRO A 32 9.66 -3.17 -14.48
CA PRO A 32 8.91 -3.92 -15.50
C PRO A 32 7.38 -3.89 -15.31
N PRO A 33 6.57 -4.12 -16.36
CA PRO A 33 5.12 -4.10 -16.25
C PRO A 33 4.58 -5.17 -15.29
N ALA A 34 3.51 -4.82 -14.56
CA ALA A 34 2.89 -5.68 -13.55
C ALA A 34 1.64 -6.40 -14.07
N ALA A 35 1.57 -7.71 -13.89
CA ALA A 35 0.44 -8.54 -14.28
C ALA A 35 -0.75 -8.49 -13.30
N ASP A 36 -0.50 -8.11 -12.05
CA ASP A 36 -1.41 -8.30 -10.90
C ASP A 36 -1.59 -7.03 -10.03
N MET A 37 -1.24 -5.86 -10.57
CA MET A 37 -1.31 -4.60 -9.82
C MET A 37 -2.76 -4.20 -9.54
N LEU A 38 -3.21 -4.20 -8.28
CA LEU A 38 -4.57 -3.75 -7.96
C LEU A 38 -4.73 -2.25 -8.08
N MET A 39 -5.93 -1.82 -8.47
CA MET A 39 -6.35 -0.43 -8.40
C MET A 39 -6.49 -0.01 -6.93
N MET A 40 -5.96 1.15 -6.60
CA MET A 40 -6.05 1.74 -5.28
C MET A 40 -7.31 2.60 -5.16
N SER A 41 -7.98 2.55 -4.01
CA SER A 41 -9.09 3.45 -3.65
C SER A 41 -8.81 4.17 -2.33
N TYR A 42 -9.46 5.31 -2.10
CA TYR A 42 -9.37 5.99 -0.82
C TYR A 42 -10.16 5.23 0.25
N SER A 43 -9.74 5.32 1.51
CA SER A 43 -10.40 4.68 2.64
C SER A 43 -10.36 5.58 3.87
N GLU A 44 -11.54 6.07 4.27
CA GLU A 44 -11.69 6.90 5.46
C GLU A 44 -11.20 6.21 6.74
N GLU A 45 -11.43 4.90 6.86
CA GLU A 45 -10.94 4.11 8.00
C GLU A 45 -9.41 4.13 8.12
N LEU A 46 -8.69 4.14 6.98
CA LEU A 46 -7.24 4.25 6.96
C LEU A 46 -6.81 5.70 7.23
N ALA A 47 -7.57 6.68 6.75
CA ALA A 47 -7.29 8.10 7.00
C ALA A 47 -7.40 8.42 8.50
N VAL A 48 -8.42 7.90 9.20
CA VAL A 48 -8.53 8.01 10.66
C VAL A 48 -7.30 7.39 11.35
N SER A 49 -6.87 6.21 10.90
CA SER A 49 -5.69 5.54 11.46
C SER A 49 -4.40 6.33 11.22
N ALA A 50 -4.20 6.87 10.01
CA ALA A 50 -3.03 7.66 9.64
C ALA A 50 -3.01 9.02 10.38
N GLN A 51 -4.17 9.69 10.47
CA GLN A 51 -4.31 10.95 11.21
C GLN A 51 -3.96 10.75 12.69
N ALA A 52 -4.49 9.69 13.32
CA ALA A 52 -4.16 9.36 14.70
C ALA A 52 -2.67 9.07 14.93
N TRP A 53 -1.93 8.63 13.89
CA TRP A 53 -0.49 8.47 13.97
C TRP A 53 0.23 9.82 13.88
N VAL A 54 -0.04 10.62 12.84
CA VAL A 54 0.64 11.90 12.63
C VAL A 54 0.33 12.93 13.74
N ASP A 55 -0.83 12.83 14.39
CA ASP A 55 -1.19 13.65 15.56
C ASP A 55 -0.28 13.45 16.77
N LYS A 56 0.46 12.33 16.83
CA LYS A 56 1.47 12.10 17.87
C LYS A 56 2.72 12.92 17.67
N CYS A 57 2.92 13.50 16.47
CA CYS A 57 4.10 14.28 16.13
C CYS A 57 5.43 13.55 16.39
N VAL A 58 5.45 12.24 16.13
CA VAL A 58 6.66 11.42 16.13
C VAL A 58 7.13 11.27 14.69
N LEU A 59 8.29 11.84 14.36
CA LEU A 59 8.87 11.84 13.01
C LEU A 59 9.56 10.49 12.68
N ASP A 60 8.94 9.39 13.11
CA ASP A 60 9.45 8.04 12.92
C ASP A 60 8.26 7.08 12.80
N HIS A 61 8.51 5.90 12.23
CA HIS A 61 7.52 4.85 12.12
C HIS A 61 7.19 4.25 13.49
N GLY A 62 5.91 3.92 13.67
CA GLY A 62 5.46 3.15 14.82
C GLY A 62 5.79 1.66 14.69
N PRO A 63 5.69 0.90 15.80
CA PRO A 63 5.69 -0.56 15.69
C PRO A 63 4.49 -1.00 14.84
N PRO A 64 4.58 -2.11 14.08
CA PRO A 64 3.46 -2.71 13.34
C PRO A 64 2.13 -2.77 14.10
N SER A 65 2.18 -3.11 15.39
CA SER A 65 1.02 -3.19 16.28
C SER A 65 0.27 -1.87 16.47
N SER A 66 0.88 -0.74 16.15
CA SER A 66 0.25 0.58 16.21
C SER A 66 -0.66 0.89 15.02
N ARG A 67 -0.62 0.08 13.96
CA ARG A 67 -1.38 0.26 12.73
C ARG A 67 -1.99 -1.06 12.26
N MET A 68 -3.03 -1.48 12.98
CA MET A 68 -3.76 -2.72 12.71
C MET A 68 -5.20 -2.43 12.32
N LEU A 69 -5.68 -3.13 11.30
CA LEU A 69 -7.08 -3.06 10.89
C LEU A 69 -7.65 -4.43 10.58
N ASN A 70 -8.76 -4.77 11.25
CA ASN A 70 -9.43 -6.07 11.13
C ASN A 70 -8.46 -7.26 11.33
N GLY A 71 -7.48 -7.10 12.22
CA GLY A 71 -6.46 -8.13 12.49
C GLY A 71 -5.26 -8.15 11.52
N TYR A 72 -5.14 -7.17 10.64
CA TYR A 72 -4.05 -7.08 9.65
C TYR A 72 -3.23 -5.81 9.81
N GLU A 73 -1.91 -5.94 9.62
CA GLU A 73 -1.01 -4.79 9.59
C GLU A 73 -1.28 -3.90 8.37
N LEU A 74 -1.28 -2.59 8.60
CA LEU A 74 -1.28 -1.57 7.57
C LEU A 74 0.16 -1.19 7.22
N GLY A 75 0.41 -0.90 5.94
CA GLY A 75 1.64 -0.25 5.51
C GLY A 75 1.65 1.21 5.92
N GLU A 76 2.81 1.85 5.90
CA GLU A 76 2.96 3.26 6.29
C GLU A 76 4.06 3.92 5.47
N ASN A 77 3.76 5.09 4.90
CA ASN A 77 4.75 6.02 4.39
C ASN A 77 4.61 7.34 5.15
N LEU A 78 5.73 7.89 5.60
CA LEU A 78 5.78 9.19 6.29
C LEU A 78 6.58 10.20 5.48
N PHE A 79 6.29 11.47 5.68
CA PHE A 79 7.04 12.58 5.11
C PHE A 79 6.93 13.79 6.03
N TYR A 80 7.99 14.61 6.14
CA TYR A 80 7.91 15.85 6.89
C TYR A 80 8.57 17.02 6.16
N SER A 81 8.09 18.22 6.42
CA SER A 81 8.58 19.46 5.82
C SER A 81 8.40 20.63 6.78
N THR A 82 9.20 21.68 6.62
CA THR A 82 9.05 22.96 7.35
C THR A 82 8.03 23.92 6.70
N SER A 83 7.45 23.51 5.58
CA SER A 83 6.43 24.25 4.85
C SER A 83 5.36 23.30 4.31
N PRO A 84 4.10 23.77 4.13
CA PRO A 84 3.04 22.92 3.60
C PRO A 84 3.37 22.45 2.17
N MET A 85 3.20 21.16 1.92
CA MET A 85 3.39 20.53 0.61
C MET A 85 2.10 19.86 0.13
N LEU A 86 1.87 19.94 -1.19
CA LEU A 86 0.79 19.21 -1.87
C LEU A 86 1.07 17.70 -1.85
N TRP A 87 0.01 16.90 -1.73
CA TRP A 87 0.10 15.44 -1.67
C TRP A 87 0.74 14.84 -2.92
N LYS A 88 0.41 15.35 -4.11
CA LYS A 88 1.12 14.98 -5.35
C LYS A 88 2.65 15.10 -5.24
N SER A 89 3.15 16.18 -4.63
CA SER A 89 4.60 16.39 -4.47
C SER A 89 5.22 15.39 -3.51
N ILE A 90 4.51 15.04 -2.43
CA ILE A 90 4.95 14.06 -1.44
C ILE A 90 4.97 12.65 -2.04
N ILE A 91 3.91 12.24 -2.72
CA ILE A 91 3.82 10.93 -3.37
C ILE A 91 4.88 10.81 -4.48
N ASN A 92 5.13 11.89 -5.23
CA ASN A 92 6.25 11.94 -6.17
C ASN A 92 7.61 11.76 -5.48
N ALA A 93 7.81 12.32 -4.29
CA ALA A 93 9.05 12.16 -3.53
C ALA A 93 9.25 10.70 -3.08
N TRP A 94 8.20 10.05 -2.58
CA TRP A 94 8.19 8.63 -2.26
C TRP A 94 8.50 7.77 -3.50
N TYR A 95 7.86 8.06 -4.64
CA TYR A 95 8.05 7.32 -5.88
C TYR A 95 9.48 7.45 -6.45
N LYS A 96 10.14 8.61 -6.28
CA LYS A 96 11.50 8.86 -6.81
C LYS A 96 12.57 7.91 -6.28
N GLU A 97 12.32 7.19 -5.19
CA GLU A 97 13.20 6.11 -4.73
C GLU A 97 13.35 4.99 -5.77
N VAL A 98 12.47 4.91 -6.79
CA VAL A 98 12.64 4.02 -7.96
C VAL A 98 14.01 4.15 -8.62
N SER A 99 14.62 5.34 -8.58
CA SER A 99 15.98 5.58 -9.11
C SER A 99 17.08 4.83 -8.35
N HIS A 100 16.76 4.24 -7.20
CA HIS A 100 17.64 3.42 -6.38
C HIS A 100 17.19 1.95 -6.33
N PHE A 101 16.10 1.61 -7.00
CA PHE A 101 15.50 0.29 -6.96
C PHE A 101 15.93 -0.56 -8.17
N ALA A 102 16.29 -1.80 -7.90
CA ALA A 102 16.40 -2.86 -8.90
C ALA A 102 15.39 -3.96 -8.57
N PHE A 103 14.51 -4.25 -9.53
CA PHE A 103 13.59 -5.37 -9.44
C PHE A 103 14.39 -6.68 -9.29
N PRO A 104 13.98 -7.63 -8.42
CA PRO A 104 12.71 -7.70 -7.70
C PRO A 104 12.62 -6.94 -6.37
N ASN A 105 13.73 -6.71 -5.67
CA ASN A 105 13.66 -6.26 -4.27
C ASN A 105 14.99 -5.68 -3.75
N ALA A 106 15.85 -5.17 -4.64
CA ALA A 106 17.18 -4.71 -4.28
C ALA A 106 17.29 -3.18 -4.34
N SER A 107 18.07 -2.63 -3.41
CA SER A 107 18.60 -1.27 -3.55
C SER A 107 19.93 -1.33 -4.30
N THR A 108 20.10 -0.50 -5.33
CA THR A 108 21.30 -0.47 -6.18
C THR A 108 22.49 0.21 -5.52
N ASN A 109 22.25 1.02 -4.48
CA ASN A 109 23.27 1.85 -3.83
C ASN A 109 23.10 1.91 -2.30
N GLY A 110 22.29 1.02 -1.73
CA GLY A 110 22.01 0.97 -0.28
C GLY A 110 21.06 2.06 0.23
N LYS A 111 20.56 2.96 -0.63
CA LYS A 111 19.56 3.96 -0.23
C LYS A 111 18.17 3.33 -0.01
N PRO A 112 17.31 3.99 0.79
CA PRO A 112 15.93 3.55 0.99
C PRO A 112 15.16 3.44 -0.34
N VAL A 113 14.34 2.39 -0.43
CA VAL A 113 13.41 2.13 -1.54
C VAL A 113 12.00 1.77 -1.05
N GLY A 114 11.80 1.80 0.27
CA GLY A 114 10.60 1.30 0.93
C GLY A 114 9.35 2.13 0.64
N HIS A 115 9.49 3.44 0.46
CA HIS A 115 8.35 4.29 0.13
C HIS A 115 7.88 4.00 -1.30
N TYR A 116 8.81 3.88 -2.25
CA TYR A 116 8.50 3.49 -3.62
C TYR A 116 7.83 2.12 -3.67
N THR A 117 8.43 1.09 -3.06
CA THR A 117 7.88 -0.26 -3.12
C THR A 117 6.50 -0.36 -2.47
N GLN A 118 6.19 0.45 -1.45
CA GLN A 118 4.86 0.53 -0.87
C GLN A 118 3.85 1.21 -1.81
N VAL A 119 4.21 2.31 -2.49
CA VAL A 119 3.36 2.97 -3.49
C VAL A 119 2.94 1.99 -4.59
N VAL A 120 3.87 1.13 -5.02
CA VAL A 120 3.65 0.14 -6.09
C VAL A 120 3.42 -1.28 -5.60
N TRP A 121 3.04 -1.48 -4.33
CA TRP A 121 2.77 -2.83 -3.82
C TRP A 121 1.44 -3.36 -4.36
N ASN A 122 1.45 -4.48 -5.08
CA ASN A 122 0.31 -4.98 -5.86
C ASN A 122 -0.96 -5.13 -5.02
N SER A 123 -0.85 -5.59 -3.78
CA SER A 123 -1.97 -5.92 -2.90
C SER A 123 -2.37 -4.82 -1.93
N SER A 124 -1.69 -3.68 -1.98
CA SER A 124 -2.08 -2.47 -1.26
C SER A 124 -3.10 -1.71 -2.11
N TYR A 125 -4.38 -2.05 -1.97
CA TYR A 125 -5.46 -1.55 -2.81
C TYR A 125 -6.34 -0.49 -2.12
N LYS A 126 -6.08 -0.17 -0.84
CA LYS A 126 -6.65 1.02 -0.21
C LYS A 126 -5.56 1.89 0.40
N VAL A 127 -5.78 3.19 0.39
CA VAL A 127 -4.94 4.19 1.04
C VAL A 127 -5.79 5.18 1.82
N GLY A 128 -5.29 5.66 2.94
CA GLY A 128 -5.87 6.80 3.66
C GLY A 128 -4.75 7.56 4.36
N CYS A 129 -4.85 8.88 4.38
CA CYS A 129 -3.73 9.73 4.79
C CYS A 129 -4.15 10.76 5.83
N GLY A 130 -3.15 11.26 6.57
CA GLY A 130 -3.28 12.28 7.59
C GLY A 130 -2.16 13.30 7.50
N VAL A 131 -2.41 14.51 8.01
CA VAL A 131 -1.42 15.57 8.13
C VAL A 131 -1.61 16.34 9.44
N THR A 132 -0.50 16.66 10.10
CA THR A 132 -0.51 17.44 11.35
C THR A 132 0.61 18.48 11.33
N LEU A 133 0.31 19.69 11.80
CA LEU A 133 1.32 20.69 12.12
C LEU A 133 1.82 20.48 13.54
N CYS A 134 3.05 19.98 13.65
CA CYS A 134 3.76 19.74 14.89
C CYS A 134 4.49 21.01 15.38
N SER A 135 5.04 20.93 16.60
CA SER A 135 5.93 21.96 17.15
C SER A 135 7.08 22.30 16.19
N ASN A 136 7.62 23.52 16.31
CA ASN A 136 8.69 24.05 15.44
C ASN A 136 8.31 24.17 13.95
N ASN A 137 7.02 24.34 13.64
CA ASN A 137 6.50 24.50 12.28
C ASN A 137 6.82 23.31 11.35
N ILE A 138 6.79 22.09 11.89
CA ILE A 138 7.00 20.88 11.11
C ILE A 138 5.64 20.32 10.70
N TYR A 139 5.39 20.23 9.40
CA TYR A 139 4.26 19.48 8.85
C TYR A 139 4.66 18.02 8.74
N LEU A 140 3.96 17.14 9.45
CA LEU A 140 4.11 15.69 9.36
C LEU A 140 2.94 15.13 8.55
N TYR A 141 3.27 14.35 7.52
CA TYR A 141 2.35 13.69 6.61
C TYR A 141 2.52 12.17 6.76
N GLY A 142 1.42 11.44 6.68
CA GLY A 142 1.44 9.99 6.71
C GLY A 142 0.32 9.39 5.88
N CYS A 143 0.61 8.32 5.15
CA CYS A 143 -0.40 7.49 4.51
C CYS A 143 -0.30 6.07 5.03
N HIS A 144 -1.44 5.48 5.39
CA HIS A 144 -1.57 4.07 5.68
C HIS A 144 -2.11 3.32 4.47
N TYR A 145 -1.65 2.08 4.29
CA TYR A 145 -1.99 1.23 3.15
C TYR A 145 -2.61 -0.08 3.60
N TYR A 146 -3.75 -0.46 3.01
CA TYR A 146 -4.35 -1.77 3.24
C TYR A 146 -4.12 -2.66 2.01
N ARG A 147 -3.32 -3.72 2.11
CA ARG A 147 -2.56 -4.20 3.31
C ARG A 147 -1.15 -3.62 3.33
N ALA A 148 -0.42 -3.89 4.41
CA ALA A 148 1.03 -3.71 4.42
C ALA A 148 1.68 -4.40 3.21
N GLY A 149 2.63 -3.71 2.61
CA GLY A 149 3.56 -4.26 1.64
C GLY A 149 4.96 -4.46 2.24
N ASN A 150 5.97 -4.38 1.39
CA ASN A 150 7.39 -4.40 1.77
C ASN A 150 7.83 -5.66 2.52
N PHE A 151 7.19 -6.79 2.24
CA PHE A 151 7.59 -8.05 2.85
C PHE A 151 8.96 -8.49 2.37
N LYS A 152 9.81 -8.88 3.33
CA LYS A 152 11.21 -9.19 3.08
C LYS A 152 11.32 -10.34 2.06
N ARG A 153 12.16 -10.12 1.03
CA ARG A 153 12.43 -11.06 -0.08
C ARG A 153 11.33 -11.18 -1.13
N TRP A 154 10.24 -10.43 -1.02
CA TRP A 154 9.18 -10.47 -2.01
C TRP A 154 9.21 -9.26 -2.93
N PRO A 155 8.94 -9.44 -4.24
CA PRO A 155 8.78 -8.33 -5.14
C PRO A 155 7.50 -7.55 -4.84
N PRO A 156 7.44 -6.25 -5.18
CA PRO A 156 6.23 -5.46 -4.98
C PRO A 156 5.07 -5.91 -5.86
N TYR A 157 5.33 -6.61 -6.97
CA TYR A 157 4.31 -7.11 -7.90
C TYR A 157 4.85 -8.26 -8.75
N LYS A 158 3.95 -8.97 -9.45
CA LYS A 158 4.32 -10.00 -10.42
C LYS A 158 4.57 -9.38 -11.79
N VAL A 159 5.75 -9.61 -12.36
CA VAL A 159 6.07 -9.16 -13.72
C VAL A 159 5.21 -9.88 -14.75
N GLY A 160 4.70 -9.13 -15.73
CA GLY A 160 4.02 -9.67 -16.90
C GLY A 160 3.18 -8.62 -17.62
N THR A 161 2.50 -9.04 -18.68
CA THR A 161 1.56 -8.16 -19.40
C THR A 161 0.54 -7.58 -18.41
N PRO A 162 0.28 -6.25 -18.44
CA PRO A 162 -0.71 -5.63 -17.59
C PRO A 162 -2.03 -6.39 -17.56
N CYS A 163 -2.56 -6.61 -16.35
CA CYS A 163 -3.78 -7.38 -16.07
C CYS A 163 -3.78 -8.87 -16.49
N ALA A 164 -2.64 -9.49 -16.82
CA ALA A 164 -2.62 -10.91 -17.17
C ALA A 164 -3.08 -11.84 -16.02
N SER A 165 -3.01 -11.38 -14.76
CA SER A 165 -3.55 -12.10 -13.60
C SER A 165 -5.03 -11.81 -13.32
N CYS A 166 -5.67 -10.87 -14.04
CA CYS A 166 -7.05 -10.41 -13.82
C CYS A 166 -7.74 -10.03 -15.15
N PRO A 167 -7.79 -10.93 -16.15
CA PRO A 167 -8.20 -10.57 -17.51
C PRO A 167 -9.66 -10.04 -17.61
N ASN A 168 -10.53 -10.45 -16.68
CA ASN A 168 -11.94 -10.03 -16.65
C ASN A 168 -12.20 -8.85 -15.71
N ASP A 169 -11.19 -8.41 -14.96
CA ASP A 169 -11.29 -7.43 -13.88
C ASP A 169 -10.19 -6.37 -14.04
N CYS A 170 -10.12 -5.77 -15.22
CA CYS A 170 -9.05 -4.84 -15.59
C CYS A 170 -9.62 -3.49 -16.01
N VAL A 171 -9.11 -2.42 -15.40
CA VAL A 171 -9.40 -1.04 -15.80
C VAL A 171 -8.08 -0.30 -15.92
N ASP A 172 -7.74 0.11 -17.14
CA ASP A 172 -6.52 0.87 -17.46
C ASP A 172 -5.29 0.29 -16.77
N LYS A 173 -4.92 -0.95 -17.13
CA LYS A 173 -3.75 -1.69 -16.62
C LYS A 173 -3.77 -2.08 -15.13
N LEU A 174 -4.84 -1.78 -14.39
CA LEU A 174 -4.98 -2.14 -12.98
C LEU A 174 -6.10 -3.16 -12.76
N CYS A 175 -5.83 -4.16 -11.92
CA CYS A 175 -6.80 -5.15 -11.49
C CYS A 175 -7.84 -4.55 -10.52
N THR A 176 -9.10 -4.97 -10.60
CA THR A 176 -10.20 -4.46 -9.75
C THR A 176 -10.82 -5.53 -8.86
N ASN A 177 -10.22 -6.71 -8.77
CA ASN A 177 -10.72 -7.88 -8.04
C ASN A 177 -9.81 -8.28 -6.86
N PRO A 178 -9.70 -7.46 -5.78
CA PRO A 178 -8.89 -7.81 -4.63
C PRO A 178 -9.50 -8.97 -3.85
N CYS A 179 -8.68 -9.94 -3.44
CA CYS A 179 -9.12 -11.01 -2.54
C CYS A 179 -9.42 -10.44 -1.14
N PRO A 180 -10.63 -10.61 -0.59
CA PRO A 180 -10.97 -10.07 0.73
C PRO A 180 -10.32 -10.86 1.87
N TYR A 181 -9.84 -12.07 1.61
CA TYR A 181 -9.22 -12.96 2.58
C TYR A 181 -7.69 -12.88 2.56
N ILE A 182 -7.08 -13.38 3.63
CA ILE A 182 -5.64 -13.34 3.89
C ILE A 182 -5.28 -14.71 4.42
N ASN A 183 -4.37 -15.38 3.74
CA ASN A 183 -3.60 -16.46 4.32
C ASN A 183 -2.87 -16.01 5.61
N ARG A 184 -2.68 -16.92 6.55
CA ARG A 184 -1.82 -16.69 7.71
C ARG A 184 -0.36 -16.95 7.38
N PHE A 185 -0.10 -17.75 6.35
CA PHE A 185 1.22 -18.23 6.00
C PHE A 185 1.51 -18.08 4.51
N LEU A 186 2.78 -17.83 4.22
CA LEU A 186 3.33 -17.71 2.88
C LEU A 186 3.20 -18.96 2.02
N ASN A 187 3.39 -20.13 2.63
CA ASN A 187 3.33 -21.42 1.94
C ASN A 187 1.90 -21.95 1.75
N CYS A 188 0.88 -21.11 1.93
CA CYS A 188 -0.52 -21.51 1.75
C CYS A 188 -0.86 -22.09 0.37
N PRO A 189 -0.29 -21.62 -0.75
CA PRO A 189 -0.44 -22.30 -2.03
C PRO A 189 0.04 -23.76 -2.00
N ALA A 190 1.19 -24.03 -1.37
CA ALA A 190 1.72 -25.39 -1.22
C ALA A 190 0.87 -26.23 -0.25
N MET A 191 0.41 -25.64 0.86
CA MET A 191 -0.48 -26.33 1.81
C MET A 191 -1.82 -26.71 1.18
N LYS A 192 -2.41 -25.83 0.35
CA LYS A 192 -3.61 -26.14 -0.44
C LYS A 192 -3.35 -27.30 -1.42
N ALA A 193 -2.21 -27.29 -2.12
CA ALA A 193 -1.88 -28.33 -3.08
C ALA A 193 -1.73 -29.71 -2.43
N LEU A 194 -1.18 -29.77 -1.21
CA LEU A 194 -0.96 -31.02 -0.47
C LEU A 194 -2.20 -31.51 0.29
N GLY A 195 -2.89 -30.60 0.99
CA GLY A 195 -3.95 -30.96 1.94
C GLY A 195 -5.37 -30.69 1.46
N GLY A 196 -5.55 -29.94 0.37
CA GLY A 196 -6.85 -29.48 -0.09
C GLY A 196 -7.52 -28.49 0.87
N CYS A 197 -8.62 -27.90 0.43
CA CYS A 197 -9.38 -26.93 1.23
C CYS A 197 -10.44 -27.57 2.12
N GLN A 198 -10.65 -28.89 2.02
CA GLN A 198 -11.47 -29.67 2.94
C GLN A 198 -10.73 -29.94 4.25
N ASN A 199 -9.40 -29.83 4.28
CA ASN A 199 -8.62 -29.93 5.50
C ASN A 199 -8.91 -28.73 6.42
N PRO A 200 -9.40 -28.93 7.67
CA PRO A 200 -9.78 -27.84 8.55
C PRO A 200 -8.64 -26.86 8.91
N ARG A 201 -7.39 -27.34 8.97
CA ARG A 201 -6.24 -26.48 9.24
C ARG A 201 -5.91 -25.63 8.03
N VAL A 202 -5.92 -26.22 6.84
CA VAL A 202 -5.65 -25.49 5.59
C VAL A 202 -6.73 -24.45 5.33
N SER A 203 -8.01 -24.79 5.48
CA SER A 203 -9.10 -23.82 5.27
C SER A 203 -9.08 -22.67 6.28
N SER A 204 -8.69 -22.93 7.53
CA SER A 204 -8.54 -21.91 8.57
C SER A 204 -7.33 -21.01 8.35
N TRP A 205 -6.17 -21.58 7.98
CA TRP A 205 -4.93 -20.81 7.83
C TRP A 205 -4.75 -20.22 6.44
N CYS A 206 -5.41 -20.74 5.42
CA CYS A 206 -5.23 -20.34 4.03
C CYS A 206 -6.54 -19.91 3.35
N PRO A 207 -7.37 -19.05 3.98
CA PRO A 207 -8.68 -18.72 3.45
C PRO A 207 -8.57 -18.01 2.09
N ALA A 208 -7.54 -17.19 1.84
CA ALA A 208 -7.34 -16.57 0.53
C ALA A 208 -7.08 -17.63 -0.55
N SER A 209 -6.16 -18.55 -0.30
CA SER A 209 -5.85 -19.62 -1.25
C SER A 209 -7.05 -20.53 -1.50
N CYS A 210 -7.91 -20.73 -0.50
CA CYS A 210 -9.05 -21.63 -0.58
C CYS A 210 -10.32 -21.01 -1.14
N LYS A 211 -10.55 -19.71 -0.93
CA LYS A 211 -11.81 -19.03 -1.28
C LYS A 211 -11.68 -18.08 -2.46
N CYS A 212 -10.49 -17.54 -2.70
CA CYS A 212 -10.23 -16.71 -3.87
C CYS A 212 -9.72 -17.59 -5.02
N SER A 213 -10.36 -17.46 -6.17
CA SER A 213 -10.08 -18.28 -7.35
C SER A 213 -9.73 -17.46 -8.58
N SER A 214 -10.21 -16.22 -8.64
CA SER A 214 -9.95 -15.27 -9.74
C SER A 214 -9.36 -13.95 -9.24
N GLU A 215 -9.52 -13.68 -7.95
CA GLU A 215 -9.09 -12.47 -7.28
C GLU A 215 -7.58 -12.44 -7.04
N ILE A 216 -7.00 -11.23 -7.03
CA ILE A 216 -5.60 -11.03 -6.67
C ILE A 216 -5.41 -11.31 -5.18
N ILE A 217 -4.66 -12.36 -4.87
CA ILE A 217 -4.28 -12.73 -3.51
C ILE A 217 -3.06 -11.91 -3.09
N PRO A 218 -3.07 -11.29 -1.89
CA PRO A 218 -1.91 -10.60 -1.37
C PRO A 218 -0.65 -11.46 -1.35
N VAL A 219 0.44 -10.88 -1.86
CA VAL A 219 1.78 -11.44 -1.73
C VAL A 219 2.27 -11.05 -0.32
N TYR A 220 2.53 -12.03 0.55
CA TYR A 220 3.29 -11.77 1.80
C TYR A 220 4.78 -11.84 1.52
#